data_AF-A0A1M3BUE0-F1
#
_entry.id   AF-A0A1M3BUE0-F1
#
_cell.length_a   1.000
_cell.length_b   1.000
_cell.length_c   1.000
_cell.angle_alpha   90.00
_cell.angle_beta   90.00
_cell.angle_gamma   90.00
#
_symmetry.space_group_name_H-M   'P 1'
#
loop_
_entity.id
_entity.type
_entity.pdbx_description
1 polymer ?
#
loop_
_entity_poly.entity_id
_entity_poly.type
_entity_poly.pdbx_seq_one_letter_code
_entity_poly.pdbx_strand_id
1 'polypeptide(L)'
;MNGVLNTGLEFWQIIVGLTAIVLSVIAIKFTFSIDVNKLLERRDKNNSQKLQNACPHFQLVGLEGKEFEVRSLFYKPAGTFMHKCRQCGVITALDEEQHERDANHYVKNPQALIDEQAKLTKLAKKTGRVAK
;
A
#
# COMPACT_ATOMS: atom_id res chain seq x y z
N MET A 1 60.15 -7.72 -12.77
CA MET A 1 59.58 -8.34 -11.56
C MET A 1 58.25 -8.95 -11.94
N ASN A 2 58.24 -10.18 -12.46
CA ASN A 2 57.02 -10.89 -12.87
C ASN A 2 56.85 -12.09 -11.93
N GLY A 3 56.16 -11.86 -10.82
CA GLY A 3 55.70 -12.93 -9.94
C GLY A 3 54.53 -13.64 -10.61
N VAL A 4 54.86 -14.58 -11.49
CA VAL A 4 53.89 -15.50 -12.10
C VAL A 4 53.37 -16.39 -10.98
N LEU A 5 52.07 -16.26 -10.70
CA LEU A 5 51.35 -17.24 -9.90
C LEU A 5 51.56 -18.61 -10.55
N ASN A 6 52.19 -19.54 -9.82
CA ASN A 6 52.53 -20.89 -10.29
C ASN A 6 51.29 -21.77 -10.32
N THR A 7 50.38 -21.42 -11.21
CA THR A 7 49.17 -22.13 -11.61
C THR A 7 49.25 -22.14 -13.13
N GLY A 8 49.23 -23.30 -13.80
CA GLY A 8 49.43 -23.42 -15.26
C GLY A 8 48.33 -22.80 -16.13
N LEU A 9 47.90 -21.59 -15.81
CA LEU A 9 46.88 -20.77 -16.43
C LEU A 9 47.51 -19.47 -16.94
N GLU A 10 47.17 -19.08 -18.15
CA GLU A 10 47.57 -17.80 -18.74
C GLU A 10 46.95 -16.63 -17.96
N PHE A 11 47.68 -15.51 -17.83
CA PHE A 11 47.24 -14.33 -17.07
C PHE A 11 45.84 -13.81 -17.49
N TRP A 12 45.52 -13.91 -18.79
CA TRP A 12 44.20 -13.59 -19.33
C TRP A 12 43.07 -14.47 -18.77
N GLN A 13 43.33 -15.76 -18.57
CA GLN A 13 42.35 -16.69 -18.01
C GLN A 13 42.06 -16.37 -16.55
N ILE A 14 43.07 -15.91 -15.80
CA ILE A 14 42.91 -15.45 -14.41
C ILE A 14 42.02 -14.19 -14.36
N ILE A 15 42.26 -13.20 -15.23
CA ILE A 15 41.44 -11.98 -15.30
C ILE A 15 39.98 -12.29 -15.66
N VAL A 16 39.77 -13.14 -16.68
CA VAL A 16 38.41 -13.53 -17.11
C VAL A 16 37.70 -14.30 -16.00
N GLY A 17 38.38 -15.23 -15.32
CA GLY A 17 37.82 -15.99 -14.21
C GLY A 17 37.39 -15.08 -13.04
N LEU A 18 38.23 -14.13 -12.65
CA LEU A 18 37.89 -13.15 -11.61
C LEU A 18 36.70 -12.28 -12.01
N THR A 19 36.65 -11.83 -13.26
CA THR A 19 35.56 -11.01 -13.78
C THR A 19 34.23 -11.79 -13.79
N ALA A 20 34.25 -13.06 -14.21
CA ALA A 20 33.07 -13.92 -14.21
C ALA A 20 32.52 -14.18 -12.80
N ILE A 21 33.39 -14.35 -11.81
CA ILE A 21 32.98 -14.50 -10.40
C ILE A 21 32.30 -13.23 -9.90
N VAL A 22 32.90 -12.06 -10.16
CA VAL A 22 32.32 -10.76 -9.75
C VAL A 22 30.95 -10.54 -10.40
N LEU A 23 30.82 -10.76 -11.71
CA LEU A 23 29.55 -10.61 -12.41
C LEU A 23 28.49 -11.59 -11.92
N SER A 24 28.87 -12.82 -11.58
CA SER A 24 27.96 -13.83 -11.04
C SER A 24 27.41 -13.43 -9.68
N VAL A 25 28.24 -12.88 -8.79
CA VAL A 25 27.80 -12.37 -7.48
C VAL A 25 26.84 -11.19 -7.64
N ILE A 26 27.13 -10.26 -8.57
CA ILE A 26 26.25 -9.12 -8.86
C ILE A 26 24.91 -9.60 -9.41
N ALA A 27 24.92 -10.53 -10.36
CA ALA A 27 23.71 -11.08 -10.96
C ALA A 27 22.81 -11.72 -9.89
N ILE A 28 23.37 -12.55 -9.01
CA ILE A 28 22.63 -13.19 -7.91
C ILE A 28 22.00 -12.13 -7.00
N LYS A 29 22.78 -11.14 -6.54
CA LYS A 29 22.26 -10.06 -5.69
C LYS A 29 21.13 -9.29 -6.36
N PHE A 30 21.25 -9.00 -7.65
CA PHE A 30 20.24 -8.28 -8.41
C PHE A 30 18.95 -9.09 -8.55
N THR A 31 19.05 -10.39 -8.88
CA THR A 31 17.89 -11.29 -8.96
C THR A 31 17.15 -11.40 -7.63
N PHE A 32 17.86 -11.60 -6.51
CA PHE A 32 17.24 -11.63 -5.18
C PHE A 32 16.58 -10.29 -4.82
N SER A 33 17.22 -9.17 -5.15
CA SER A 33 16.66 -7.84 -4.88
C SER A 33 15.38 -7.58 -5.67
N ILE A 34 15.32 -8.00 -6.93
CA ILE A 34 14.11 -7.90 -7.76
C ILE A 34 12.98 -8.75 -7.18
N ASP A 35 13.26 -9.98 -6.75
CA ASP A 35 12.22 -10.89 -6.24
C ASP A 35 11.65 -10.40 -4.90
N VAL A 36 12.51 -9.96 -3.98
CA VAL A 36 12.10 -9.34 -2.72
C VAL A 36 11.27 -8.08 -2.98
N ASN A 37 11.69 -7.22 -3.90
CA ASN A 37 10.94 -5.99 -4.21
C ASN A 37 9.55 -6.31 -4.79
N LYS A 38 9.45 -7.29 -5.70
CA LYS A 38 8.16 -7.77 -6.23
C LYS A 38 7.27 -8.36 -5.13
N LEU A 39 7.85 -9.08 -4.17
CA LEU A 39 7.11 -9.63 -3.04
C LEU A 39 6.54 -8.53 -2.15
N LEU A 40 7.34 -7.51 -1.82
CA LEU A 40 6.90 -6.36 -1.03
C LEU A 40 5.80 -5.59 -1.74
N GLU A 41 5.96 -5.31 -3.04
CA GLU A 41 4.96 -4.61 -3.86
C GLU A 41 3.62 -5.37 -3.89
N ARG A 42 3.66 -6.70 -4.06
CA ARG A 42 2.46 -7.55 -4.00
C ARG A 42 1.78 -7.50 -2.63
N ARG A 43 2.55 -7.54 -1.54
CA ARG A 43 2.00 -7.44 -0.17
C ARG A 43 1.36 -6.08 0.06
N ASP A 44 2.01 -5.01 -0.38
CA ASP A 44 1.51 -3.64 -0.23
C ASP A 44 0.23 -3.39 -1.04
N LYS A 45 0.16 -3.92 -2.26
CA LYS A 45 -1.04 -3.88 -3.10
C LYS A 45 -2.20 -4.68 -2.49
N ASN A 46 -1.92 -5.88 -1.98
CA ASN A 46 -2.94 -6.69 -1.32
C ASN A 46 -3.44 -6.01 -0.03
N ASN A 47 -2.54 -5.39 0.73
CA ASN A 47 -2.89 -4.66 1.94
C ASN A 47 -3.68 -3.39 1.63
N SER A 48 -3.33 -2.62 0.60
CA SER A 48 -4.14 -1.46 0.17
C SER A 48 -5.52 -1.87 -0.28
N GLN A 49 -5.65 -2.93 -1.07
CA GLN A 49 -6.94 -3.41 -1.53
C GLN A 49 -7.83 -3.87 -0.38
N LYS A 50 -7.27 -4.60 0.60
CA LYS A 50 -8.00 -5.00 1.81
C LYS A 50 -8.49 -3.78 2.61
N LEU A 51 -7.66 -2.74 2.75
CA LEU A 51 -8.04 -1.52 3.45
C LEU A 51 -9.12 -0.73 2.71
N GLN A 52 -9.03 -0.66 1.37
CA GLN A 52 -10.05 -0.01 0.55
C GLN A 52 -11.39 -0.73 0.65
N ASN A 53 -11.39 -2.06 0.59
CA ASN A 53 -12.62 -2.87 0.71
C ASN A 53 -13.25 -2.82 2.10
N ALA A 54 -12.45 -2.59 3.15
CA ALA A 54 -12.93 -2.51 4.53
C ALA A 54 -13.28 -1.08 4.98
N CYS A 55 -13.07 -0.08 4.12
CA CYS A 55 -13.33 1.31 4.48
C CYS A 55 -14.82 1.63 4.32
N PRO A 56 -15.48 2.18 5.36
CA PRO A 56 -16.86 2.63 5.24
C PRO A 56 -16.99 3.88 4.36
N HIS A 57 -15.89 4.62 4.10
CA HIS A 57 -15.88 5.92 3.42
C HIS A 57 -16.67 7.04 4.11
N PHE A 58 -17.11 6.80 5.34
CA PHE A 58 -17.75 7.79 6.22
C PHE A 58 -17.05 7.88 7.57
N GLN A 59 -17.24 9.01 8.23
CA GLN A 59 -16.83 9.20 9.61
C GLN A 59 -17.94 9.79 10.47
N LEU A 60 -18.04 9.33 11.71
CA LEU A 60 -18.83 9.99 12.74
C LEU A 60 -18.02 11.14 13.33
N VAL A 61 -18.60 12.33 13.30
CA VAL A 61 -18.04 13.54 13.92
C VAL A 61 -19.00 13.97 15.02
N GLY A 62 -18.50 14.10 16.26
CA GLY A 62 -19.29 14.64 17.35
C GLY A 62 -19.54 16.14 17.16
N LEU A 63 -20.77 16.57 17.39
CA LEU A 63 -21.17 17.97 17.46
C LEU A 63 -21.34 18.40 18.92
N GLU A 64 -21.45 19.70 19.17
CA GLU A 64 -21.80 20.19 20.50
C GLU A 64 -23.19 19.67 20.91
N GLY A 65 -23.37 19.28 22.19
CA GLY A 65 -24.70 18.91 22.69
C GLY A 65 -25.16 17.47 22.47
N LYS A 66 -24.26 16.47 22.45
CA LYS A 66 -24.56 15.03 22.24
C LYS A 66 -25.10 14.68 20.84
N GLU A 67 -25.02 15.60 19.90
CA GLU A 67 -25.33 15.35 18.50
C GLU A 67 -24.12 14.77 17.76
N PHE A 68 -24.37 14.12 16.62
CA PHE A 68 -23.33 13.59 15.76
C PHE A 68 -23.69 13.81 14.29
N GLU A 69 -22.67 13.95 13.46
CA GLU A 69 -22.77 14.06 12.01
C GLU A 69 -22.09 12.84 11.36
N VAL A 70 -22.73 12.26 10.35
CA VAL A 70 -22.08 11.30 9.44
C VAL A 70 -21.49 12.10 8.28
N ARG A 71 -20.17 12.20 8.22
CA ARG A 71 -19.46 12.96 7.18
C ARG A 71 -18.82 12.04 6.15
N SER A 72 -19.01 12.36 4.87
CA SER A 72 -18.31 11.70 3.77
C SER A 72 -16.80 11.96 3.85
N LEU A 73 -16.00 10.90 3.65
CA LEU A 73 -14.55 11.00 3.52
C LEU A 73 -14.08 11.23 2.09
N PHE A 74 -15.00 11.24 1.12
CA PHE A 74 -14.67 11.55 -0.27
C PHE A 74 -14.42 13.05 -0.46
N TYR A 75 -13.38 13.38 -1.22
CA TYR A 75 -13.16 14.72 -1.73
C TYR A 75 -12.84 14.63 -3.22
N LYS A 76 -13.18 15.67 -3.98
CA LYS A 76 -12.87 15.78 -5.40
C LYS A 76 -11.60 16.62 -5.56
N PRO A 77 -10.46 16.03 -5.99
CA PRO A 77 -9.27 16.81 -6.32
C PRO A 77 -9.53 17.77 -7.49
N ALA A 78 -8.81 18.88 -7.55
CA ALA A 78 -8.91 19.82 -8.67
C ALA A 78 -8.48 19.16 -9.99
N GLY A 79 -9.20 19.46 -11.08
CA GLY A 79 -8.88 18.95 -12.41
C GLY A 79 -9.30 17.50 -12.70
N THR A 80 -10.11 16.87 -11.84
CA THR A 80 -10.66 15.52 -12.09
C THR A 80 -12.14 15.43 -11.74
N PHE A 81 -12.86 14.53 -12.42
CA PHE A 81 -14.23 14.15 -12.08
C PHE A 81 -14.30 13.05 -11.01
N MET A 82 -13.15 12.46 -10.67
CA MET A 82 -13.08 11.36 -9.72
C MET A 82 -13.01 11.88 -8.28
N HIS A 83 -13.62 11.12 -7.36
CA HIS A 83 -13.53 11.34 -5.93
C HIS A 83 -12.45 10.46 -5.33
N LYS A 84 -11.77 10.96 -4.32
CA LYS A 84 -10.75 10.24 -3.56
C LYS A 84 -11.13 10.17 -2.09
N CYS A 85 -11.05 9.00 -1.47
CA CYS A 85 -11.26 8.86 -0.03
C CYS A 85 -10.02 9.36 0.75
N ARG A 86 -10.24 10.21 1.76
CA ARG A 86 -9.16 10.71 2.64
C ARG A 86 -8.50 9.61 3.49
N GLN A 87 -9.24 8.56 3.83
CA GLN A 87 -8.79 7.52 4.75
C GLN A 87 -8.09 6.35 4.03
N CYS A 88 -8.75 5.74 3.03
CA CYS A 88 -8.20 4.57 2.32
C CYS A 88 -7.51 4.91 0.98
N GLY A 89 -7.70 6.14 0.48
CA GLY A 89 -7.11 6.60 -0.79
C GLY A 89 -7.75 6.02 -2.05
N VAL A 90 -8.87 5.28 -1.95
CA VAL A 90 -9.58 4.78 -3.14
C VAL A 90 -10.02 5.94 -4.03
N ILE A 91 -9.96 5.74 -5.34
CA ILE A 91 -10.38 6.71 -6.35
C ILE A 91 -11.56 6.10 -7.10
N THR A 92 -12.70 6.79 -7.12
CA THR A 92 -13.92 6.30 -7.77
C THR A 92 -14.74 7.44 -8.37
N ALA A 93 -15.51 7.14 -9.41
CA ALA A 93 -16.65 7.97 -9.75
C ALA A 93 -17.68 7.76 -8.64
N LEU A 94 -18.12 8.84 -8.00
CA LEU A 94 -19.07 8.74 -6.90
C LEU A 94 -20.47 8.72 -7.50
N ASP A 95 -21.22 7.68 -7.20
CA ASP A 95 -22.67 7.67 -7.41
C ASP A 95 -23.29 8.40 -6.21
N GLU A 96 -23.75 9.63 -6.43
CA GLU A 96 -24.27 10.50 -5.38
C GLU A 96 -25.53 9.91 -4.73
N GLU A 97 -26.40 9.22 -5.49
CA GLU A 97 -27.63 8.64 -4.96
C GLU A 97 -27.31 7.46 -4.04
N GLN A 98 -26.43 6.56 -4.48
CA GLN A 98 -25.97 5.45 -3.64
C GLN A 98 -25.24 5.96 -2.40
N HIS A 99 -24.40 6.98 -2.55
CA HIS A 99 -23.64 7.55 -1.45
C HIS A 99 -24.54 8.22 -0.41
N GLU A 100 -25.62 8.88 -0.83
CA GLU A 100 -26.62 9.44 0.06
C GLU A 100 -27.42 8.34 0.80
N ARG A 101 -27.77 7.24 0.11
CA ARG A 101 -28.39 6.07 0.75
C ARG A 101 -27.51 5.49 1.85
N ASP A 102 -26.22 5.34 1.59
CA ASP A 102 -25.25 4.80 2.55
C ASP A 102 -25.05 5.76 3.73
N ALA A 103 -24.97 7.06 3.48
CA ALA A 103 -24.93 8.07 4.55
C ALA A 103 -26.16 7.97 5.46
N ASN A 104 -27.36 7.92 4.86
CA ASN A 104 -28.62 7.79 5.60
C ASN A 104 -28.73 6.48 6.38
N HIS A 105 -28.16 5.38 5.88
CA HIS A 105 -28.06 4.13 6.63
C HIS A 105 -27.25 4.32 7.91
N TYR A 106 -26.08 4.97 7.83
CA TYR A 106 -25.23 5.20 9.01
C TYR A 106 -25.79 6.24 9.98
N VAL A 107 -26.57 7.22 9.51
CA VAL A 107 -27.29 8.14 10.40
C VAL A 107 -28.31 7.38 11.26
N LYS A 108 -29.03 6.41 10.66
CA LYS A 108 -30.00 5.56 11.38
C LYS A 108 -29.32 4.51 12.26
N ASN A 109 -28.15 4.03 11.85
CA ASN A 109 -27.40 2.96 12.51
C ASN A 109 -25.94 3.37 12.80
N PRO A 110 -25.70 4.35 13.70
CA PRO A 110 -24.34 4.85 13.94
C PRO A 110 -23.40 3.77 14.49
N GLN A 111 -23.93 2.79 15.24
CA GLN A 111 -23.14 1.67 15.74
C GLN A 111 -22.50 0.84 14.62
N ALA A 112 -23.19 0.68 13.48
CA ALA A 112 -22.63 -0.04 12.33
C ALA A 112 -21.38 0.66 11.80
N LEU A 113 -21.40 1.99 11.72
CA LEU A 113 -20.25 2.79 11.29
C LEU A 113 -19.09 2.68 12.29
N ILE A 114 -19.37 2.72 13.59
CA ILE A 114 -18.35 2.54 14.64
C ILE A 114 -17.68 1.17 14.51
N ASP A 115 -18.47 0.11 14.32
CA ASP A 115 -17.97 -1.25 14.20
C ASP A 115 -17.09 -1.43 12.95
N GLU A 116 -17.48 -0.83 11.83
CA GLU A 116 -16.68 -0.82 10.61
C GLU A 116 -15.38 -0.03 10.75
N GLN A 117 -15.42 1.15 11.39
CA GLN A 117 -14.22 1.91 11.71
C GLN A 117 -13.28 1.13 12.64
N ALA A 118 -13.81 0.39 13.61
CA ALA A 118 -13.04 -0.47 14.48
C ALA A 118 -12.37 -1.63 13.70
N LYS A 119 -13.09 -2.26 12.77
CA LYS A 119 -12.53 -3.29 11.87
C LYS A 119 -11.43 -2.71 10.99
N LEU A 120 -11.65 -1.55 10.39
CA LEU A 120 -10.66 -0.86 9.57
C LEU A 120 -9.41 -0.52 10.38
N THR A 121 -9.57 -0.01 11.61
CA THR A 121 -8.44 0.31 12.49
C THR A 121 -7.62 -0.93 12.85
N LYS A 122 -8.29 -2.05 13.16
CA LYS A 122 -7.63 -3.35 13.42
C LYS A 122 -6.84 -3.82 12.19
N LEU A 123 -7.45 -3.69 11.01
CA LEU A 123 -6.80 -4.08 9.74
C LEU A 123 -5.61 -3.16 9.43
N ALA A 124 -5.75 -1.85 9.60
CA ALA A 124 -4.70 -0.87 9.39
C ALA A 124 -3.47 -1.20 10.26
N LYS A 125 -3.68 -1.41 11.57
CA LYS A 125 -2.64 -1.86 12.51
C LYS A 125 -1.94 -3.14 12.05
N LYS A 126 -2.70 -4.15 11.59
CA LYS A 126 -2.14 -5.42 11.08
C LYS A 126 -1.28 -5.23 9.82
N THR A 127 -1.63 -4.26 8.98
CA THR A 127 -0.90 -3.95 7.74
C THR A 127 0.23 -2.94 7.92
N GLY A 128 0.52 -2.50 9.16
CA GLY A 128 1.55 -1.50 9.43
C GLY A 128 1.19 -0.09 8.96
N ARG A 129 -0.09 0.19 8.70
CA ARG A 129 -0.59 1.52 8.33
C ARG A 129 -1.35 2.13 9.50
N VAL A 130 -1.15 3.42 9.74
CA VAL A 130 -1.99 4.16 10.69
C VAL A 130 -3.26 4.56 9.92
N ALA A 131 -4.43 4.14 10.41
CA ALA A 131 -5.69 4.70 9.93
C ALA A 131 -5.65 6.20 10.24
N LYS A 132 -5.57 7.04 9.20
CA LYS A 132 -5.60 8.49 9.32
C LYS A 132 -7.04 8.97 9.46
#